data_AF-G8LY27-F1
#
_entry.id   AF-G8LY27-F1
#
_cell.length_a   1.000
_cell.length_b   1.000
_cell.length_c   1.000
_cell.angle_alpha   90.00
_cell.angle_beta   90.00
_cell.angle_gamma   90.00
#
_symmetry.space_group_name_H-M   'P 1'
#
loop_
_entity.id
_entity.type
_entity.pdbx_description
1 polymer ?
#
loop_
_entity_poly.entity_id
_entity_poly.type
_entity_poly.pdbx_seq_one_letter_code
_entity_poly.pdbx_strand_id
1 'polypeptide(L)'
;MSMLCKCGYVMSDKIVPNKVIYWTYTKENWIQRSKFAKGEFSFVDSQAVWNCENCGRLHFRRNKVKYTYSIEYTELNNINCSCSEKFTKGEVEEYYSVNDFELDEIDDKIRKDESYEFPRKVGFCPKCKRIFVQKDEVLKIYCLEELIDLEVK
;
A
#
# COMPACT_ATOMS: atom_id res chain seq x y z
N MET A 1 8.46 4.90 -15.54
CA MET A 1 9.54 5.03 -14.53
C MET A 1 10.19 3.69 -14.21
N SER A 2 11.36 3.72 -13.57
CA SER A 2 12.00 2.53 -13.00
C SER A 2 12.68 2.88 -11.69
N MET A 3 12.71 1.94 -10.76
CA MET A 3 13.35 2.10 -9.45
C MET A 3 14.18 0.87 -9.12
N LEU A 4 15.44 1.09 -8.73
CA LEU A 4 16.30 0.02 -8.23
C LEU A 4 15.94 -0.30 -6.76
N CYS A 5 15.57 -1.55 -6.51
CA CYS A 5 15.38 -2.07 -5.15
C CYS A 5 16.74 -2.33 -4.48
N LYS A 6 16.78 -2.34 -3.14
CA LYS A 6 17.98 -2.71 -2.36
C LYS A 6 18.52 -4.10 -2.68
N CYS A 7 17.68 -5.04 -3.12
CA CYS A 7 18.12 -6.37 -3.53
C CYS A 7 18.79 -6.40 -4.93
N GLY A 8 18.92 -5.26 -5.61
CA GLY A 8 19.47 -5.17 -6.98
C GLY A 8 18.44 -5.37 -8.10
N TYR A 9 17.20 -5.78 -7.79
CA TYR A 9 16.14 -5.91 -8.78
C TYR A 9 15.63 -4.54 -9.25
N VAL A 10 15.46 -4.38 -10.57
CA VAL A 10 14.89 -3.17 -11.17
C VAL A 10 13.38 -3.34 -11.29
N MET A 11 12.64 -2.55 -10.51
CA MET A 11 11.19 -2.45 -10.61
C MET A 11 10.83 -1.46 -11.73
N SER A 12 9.87 -1.79 -12.59
CA SER A 12 9.43 -0.91 -13.67
C SER A 12 7.92 -0.94 -13.86
N ASP A 13 7.36 0.23 -14.13
CA ASP A 13 5.95 0.45 -14.50
C ASP A 13 5.79 0.70 -16.02
N LYS A 14 6.83 0.40 -16.82
CA LYS A 14 6.79 0.64 -18.28
C LYS A 14 5.72 -0.19 -18.97
N ILE A 15 5.43 -1.37 -18.44
CA ILE A 15 4.35 -2.24 -18.89
C ILE A 15 3.20 -2.00 -17.93
N VAL A 16 2.03 -1.66 -18.47
CA VAL A 16 0.77 -1.52 -17.73
C VAL A 16 -0.27 -2.43 -18.38
N PRO A 17 -1.17 -3.07 -17.61
CA PRO A 17 -1.21 -3.11 -16.15
C PRO A 17 0.00 -3.86 -15.53
N ASN A 18 0.44 -3.47 -14.33
CA ASN A 18 1.51 -4.13 -13.58
C ASN A 18 1.13 -4.50 -12.14
N LYS A 19 1.97 -5.33 -11.52
CA LYS A 19 1.91 -5.72 -10.10
C LYS A 19 2.99 -5.06 -9.25
N VAL A 20 3.76 -4.16 -9.87
CA VAL A 20 4.92 -3.48 -9.27
C VAL A 20 4.48 -2.29 -8.44
N ILE A 21 3.43 -1.57 -8.86
CA ILE A 21 2.87 -0.44 -8.12
C ILE A 21 1.57 -0.86 -7.45
N TYR A 22 1.46 -0.50 -6.18
CA TYR A 22 0.22 -0.51 -5.43
C TYR A 22 -0.27 0.92 -5.21
N TRP A 23 -1.40 1.26 -5.82
CA TRP A 23 -2.11 2.51 -5.61
C TRP A 23 -2.83 2.45 -4.27
N THR A 24 -2.42 3.30 -3.35
CA THR A 24 -2.87 3.28 -1.96
C THR A 24 -3.65 4.55 -1.62
N TYR A 25 -4.87 4.38 -1.15
CA TYR A 25 -5.86 5.44 -0.93
C TYR A 25 -6.26 5.50 0.54
N THR A 26 -6.50 6.70 1.06
CA THR A 26 -7.32 6.86 2.27
C THR A 26 -8.78 6.53 1.95
N LYS A 27 -9.62 6.44 2.98
CA LYS A 27 -11.05 6.23 2.80
C LYS A 27 -11.72 7.35 2.02
N GLU A 28 -11.37 8.59 2.29
CA GLU A 28 -11.91 9.76 1.60
C GLU A 28 -11.52 9.72 0.12
N ASN A 29 -10.25 9.44 -0.19
CA ASN A 29 -9.77 9.38 -1.56
C ASN A 29 -10.34 8.19 -2.33
N TRP A 30 -10.61 7.07 -1.67
CA TRP A 30 -11.30 5.94 -2.30
C TRP A 30 -12.74 6.29 -2.70
N ILE A 31 -13.46 7.03 -1.87
CA ILE A 31 -14.80 7.53 -2.21
C ILE A 31 -14.73 8.40 -3.47
N GLN A 32 -13.72 9.29 -3.58
CA GLN A 32 -13.51 10.09 -4.79
C GLN A 32 -13.14 9.22 -6.00
N ARG A 33 -12.30 8.19 -5.81
CA ARG A 33 -11.96 7.24 -6.88
C ARG A 33 -13.19 6.51 -7.43
N SER A 34 -14.10 6.14 -6.53
CA SER A 34 -15.34 5.45 -6.89
C SER A 34 -16.26 6.34 -7.73
N LYS A 35 -16.38 7.62 -7.39
CA LYS A 35 -17.09 8.62 -8.21
C LYS A 35 -16.44 8.81 -9.57
N PHE A 36 -15.11 8.95 -9.59
CA PHE A 36 -14.35 9.04 -10.83
C PHE A 36 -14.56 7.84 -11.74
N ALA A 37 -14.57 6.61 -11.20
CA ALA A 37 -14.84 5.40 -11.97
C ALA A 37 -16.23 5.40 -12.65
N LYS A 38 -17.21 6.10 -12.05
CA LYS A 38 -18.56 6.34 -12.61
C LYS A 38 -18.63 7.51 -13.61
N GLY A 39 -17.51 8.18 -13.90
CA GLY A 39 -17.44 9.30 -14.82
C GLY A 39 -17.73 10.67 -14.18
N GLU A 40 -17.82 10.75 -12.84
CA GLU A 40 -17.95 12.05 -12.16
C GLU A 40 -16.60 12.78 -12.12
N PHE A 41 -16.63 14.11 -12.26
CA PHE A 41 -15.43 14.91 -12.05
C PHE A 41 -15.04 14.90 -10.57
N SER A 42 -13.90 14.30 -10.23
CA SER A 42 -13.41 14.20 -8.86
C SER A 42 -11.89 14.26 -8.84
N PHE A 43 -11.32 14.98 -7.88
CA PHE A 43 -9.88 14.93 -7.63
C PHE A 43 -9.58 13.69 -6.82
N VAL A 44 -8.79 12.79 -7.41
CA VAL A 44 -8.38 11.54 -6.77
C VAL A 44 -6.90 11.61 -6.46
N ASP A 45 -6.57 11.58 -5.17
CA ASP A 45 -5.19 11.48 -4.72
C ASP A 45 -4.86 10.06 -4.26
N SER A 46 -3.65 9.60 -4.54
CA SER A 46 -3.19 8.25 -4.22
C SER A 46 -1.69 8.21 -3.98
N GLN A 47 -1.25 7.30 -3.12
CA GLN A 47 0.15 7.04 -2.87
C GLN A 47 0.60 5.83 -3.69
N ALA A 48 1.60 6.03 -4.55
CA ALA A 48 2.24 4.94 -5.29
C ALA A 48 3.26 4.22 -4.40
N VAL A 49 2.92 3.01 -3.98
CA VAL A 49 3.80 2.11 -3.20
C VAL A 49 4.39 1.07 -4.15
N TRP A 50 5.69 1.12 -4.37
CA TRP A 50 6.43 0.18 -5.21
C TRP A 50 6.73 -1.08 -4.42
N ASN A 51 6.25 -2.21 -4.92
CA ASN A 51 6.53 -3.54 -4.37
C ASN A 51 7.59 -4.25 -5.22
N CYS A 52 8.67 -4.68 -4.59
CA CYS A 52 9.70 -5.46 -5.26
C CYS A 52 9.25 -6.92 -5.41
N GLU A 53 9.00 -7.36 -6.62
CA GLU A 53 8.57 -8.74 -6.91
C GLU A 53 9.62 -9.79 -6.51
N ASN A 54 10.90 -9.42 -6.48
CA ASN A 54 11.98 -10.33 -6.12
C ASN A 54 12.15 -10.54 -4.61
N CYS A 55 12.05 -9.49 -3.79
CA CYS A 55 12.31 -9.59 -2.34
C CYS A 55 11.17 -9.10 -1.44
N GLY A 56 10.04 -8.71 -2.03
CA GLY A 56 8.85 -8.25 -1.34
C GLY A 56 8.95 -6.88 -0.66
N ARG A 57 10.10 -6.18 -0.73
CA ARG A 57 10.27 -4.85 -0.12
C ARG A 57 9.27 -3.84 -0.68
N LEU A 58 8.75 -2.99 0.19
CA LEU A 58 7.95 -1.84 -0.21
C LEU A 58 8.81 -0.59 -0.24
N HIS A 59 8.62 0.23 -1.27
CA HIS A 59 9.24 1.54 -1.41
C HIS A 59 8.16 2.55 -1.73
N PHE A 60 8.06 3.63 -0.97
CA PHE A 60 7.20 4.74 -1.37
C PHE A 60 7.89 6.06 -1.10
N ARG A 61 7.44 7.09 -1.82
CA ARG A 61 7.93 8.46 -1.65
C ARG A 61 6.77 9.31 -1.19
N ARG A 62 6.98 10.05 -0.10
CA ARG A 62 6.04 11.08 0.36
C ARG A 62 6.83 12.36 0.51
N ASN A 63 6.39 13.40 -0.19
CA ASN A 63 7.18 14.62 -0.37
C ASN A 63 8.58 14.27 -0.92
N LYS A 64 9.62 14.80 -0.30
CA LYS A 64 11.03 14.52 -0.65
C LYS A 64 11.63 13.38 0.18
N VAL A 65 10.82 12.59 0.88
CA VAL A 65 11.34 11.48 1.69
C VAL A 65 11.02 10.15 1.02
N LYS A 66 12.04 9.32 0.84
CA LYS A 66 11.92 7.92 0.42
C LYS A 66 11.90 7.02 1.65
N TYR A 67 10.88 6.18 1.72
CA TYR A 67 10.76 5.14 2.73
C TYR A 67 10.98 3.78 2.09
N THR A 68 11.76 2.93 2.75
CA THR A 68 11.95 1.52 2.36
C THR A 68 11.54 0.62 3.52
N TYR A 69 10.76 -0.40 3.22
CA TYR A 69 10.30 -1.39 4.18
C TYR A 69 10.70 -2.79 3.76
N SER A 70 11.25 -3.54 4.70
CA SER A 70 11.51 -4.97 4.56
C SER A 70 10.37 -5.79 5.16
N ILE A 71 10.11 -6.95 4.56
CA ILE A 71 9.20 -7.92 5.14
C ILE A 71 9.91 -8.63 6.29
N GLU A 72 9.27 -8.69 7.45
CA GLU A 72 9.75 -9.48 8.58
C GLU A 72 8.95 -10.77 8.64
N TYR A 73 9.63 -11.91 8.49
CA TYR A 73 9.03 -13.23 8.69
C TYR A 73 9.14 -13.59 10.17
N THR A 74 8.16 -13.18 10.96
CA THR A 74 8.04 -13.59 12.37
C THR A 74 6.76 -14.39 12.54
N GLU A 75 6.84 -15.54 13.21
CA GLU A 75 5.67 -16.29 13.68
C GLU A 75 4.91 -15.41 14.69
N LEU A 76 3.84 -14.76 14.25
CA LEU A 76 3.02 -13.94 15.12
C LEU A 76 1.86 -14.75 15.67
N ASN A 77 1.95 -15.07 16.95
CA ASN A 77 0.82 -15.60 17.70
C ASN A 77 -0.27 -14.56 17.98
N ASN A 78 -0.16 -13.31 17.50
CA ASN A 78 -1.24 -12.31 17.52
C ASN A 78 -0.93 -11.09 16.62
N ILE A 79 -1.93 -10.61 15.89
CA ILE A 79 -1.93 -9.47 14.94
C ILE A 79 -1.70 -8.10 15.63
N ASN A 80 -1.36 -8.08 16.92
CA ASN A 80 -1.28 -6.85 17.69
C ASN A 80 0.10 -6.22 17.59
N CYS A 81 0.15 -5.00 17.05
CA CYS A 81 1.29 -4.13 17.19
C CYS A 81 1.66 -4.02 18.69
N SER A 82 2.87 -4.43 19.07
CA SER A 82 3.35 -4.43 20.46
C SER A 82 3.46 -3.03 21.08
N CYS A 83 3.17 -1.97 20.33
CA CYS A 83 3.11 -0.59 20.81
C CYS A 83 1.86 -0.26 21.65
N SER A 84 1.04 -1.26 21.96
CA SER A 84 -0.05 -1.19 22.93
C SER A 84 -0.18 -2.51 23.67
N GLU A 85 0.00 -2.50 24.99
CA GLU A 85 -0.56 -3.54 25.85
C GLU A 85 -2.09 -3.62 25.65
N LYS A 86 -2.64 -4.78 26.03
CA LYS A 86 -4.05 -5.18 25.95
C LYS A 86 -5.02 -4.00 26.16
N PHE A 87 -5.84 -3.73 25.14
CA PHE A 87 -6.92 -2.72 25.08
C PHE A 87 -6.49 -1.24 25.12
N THR A 88 -6.03 -0.72 23.99
CA THR A 88 -6.41 0.63 23.51
C THR A 88 -6.10 0.74 22.03
N LYS A 89 -7.09 1.23 21.28
CA LYS A 89 -6.95 1.72 19.90
C LYS A 89 -5.74 2.65 19.78
N GLY A 90 -4.59 2.14 19.36
CA GLY A 90 -3.77 2.93 18.45
C GLY A 90 -4.53 2.91 17.15
N GLU A 91 -5.06 4.04 16.70
CA GLU A 91 -5.71 4.11 15.39
C GLU A 91 -4.65 3.75 14.35
N VAL A 92 -4.66 2.48 13.94
CA VAL A 92 -3.97 2.05 12.75
C VAL A 92 -4.72 2.72 11.63
N GLU A 93 -4.03 3.59 10.90
CA GLU A 93 -4.63 4.25 9.76
C GLU A 93 -4.92 3.18 8.71
N GLU A 94 -6.18 3.08 8.31
CA GLU A 94 -6.64 2.12 7.30
C GLU A 94 -6.51 2.71 5.91
N TYR A 95 -5.94 1.92 5.01
CA TYR A 95 -5.76 2.27 3.61
C TYR A 95 -6.29 1.17 2.70
N TYR A 96 -6.77 1.59 1.54
CA TYR A 96 -7.16 0.71 0.44
C TYR A 96 -6.03 0.65 -0.56
N SER A 97 -5.55 -0.55 -0.90
CA SER A 97 -4.39 -0.70 -1.76
C SER A 97 -4.64 -1.75 -2.84
N VAL A 98 -4.44 -1.37 -4.10
CA VAL A 98 -4.72 -2.19 -5.28
C VAL A 98 -3.59 -2.07 -6.30
N ASN A 99 -3.29 -3.11 -7.06
CA ASN A 99 -2.45 -2.99 -8.26
C ASN A 99 -3.30 -2.65 -9.49
N ASP A 100 -2.70 -2.45 -10.66
CA ASP A 100 -3.44 -2.05 -11.87
C ASP A 100 -4.51 -3.07 -12.27
N PHE A 101 -4.19 -4.38 -12.23
CA PHE A 101 -5.14 -5.44 -12.58
C PHE A 101 -6.34 -5.46 -11.63
N GLU A 102 -6.08 -5.39 -10.33
CA GLU A 102 -7.12 -5.35 -9.31
C GLU A 102 -7.97 -4.07 -9.41
N LEU A 103 -7.34 -2.94 -9.76
CA LEU A 103 -8.03 -1.67 -9.95
C LEU A 103 -8.96 -1.70 -11.17
N ASP A 104 -8.51 -2.26 -12.29
CA ASP A 104 -9.34 -2.41 -13.49
C ASP A 104 -10.59 -3.26 -13.21
N GLU A 105 -10.41 -4.40 -12.52
CA GLU A 105 -11.52 -5.27 -12.10
C GLU A 105 -12.51 -4.57 -11.16
N ILE A 106 -12.01 -3.80 -10.19
CA ILE A 106 -12.86 -3.07 -9.23
C ILE A 106 -13.59 -1.93 -9.93
N ASP A 107 -12.92 -1.18 -10.81
CA ASP A 107 -13.53 -0.10 -11.58
C ASP A 107 -14.68 -0.61 -12.45
N ASP A 108 -14.51 -1.77 -13.09
CA ASP A 108 -15.57 -2.39 -13.88
C ASP A 108 -16.79 -2.77 -13.03
N LYS A 109 -16.57 -3.29 -11.83
CA LYS A 109 -17.66 -3.56 -10.87
C LYS A 109 -18.35 -2.29 -10.41
N ILE A 110 -17.59 -1.23 -10.10
CA ILE A 110 -18.14 0.07 -9.70
C ILE A 110 -19.03 0.65 -10.80
N ARG A 111 -18.60 0.57 -12.08
CA ARG A 111 -19.39 1.04 -13.23
C ARG A 111 -20.70 0.29 -13.42
N LYS A 112 -20.74 -0.98 -13.00
CA LYS A 112 -21.93 -1.85 -13.09
C LYS A 112 -22.79 -1.83 -11.82
N ASP A 113 -22.42 -1.00 -10.83
CA ASP A 113 -23.04 -0.99 -9.49
C ASP A 113 -23.00 -2.37 -8.79
N GLU A 114 -21.97 -3.17 -9.08
CA GLU A 114 -21.72 -4.46 -8.45
C GLU A 114 -20.92 -4.33 -7.16
N SER A 115 -21.12 -5.25 -6.23
CA SER A 115 -20.29 -5.34 -5.03
C SER A 115 -18.88 -5.82 -5.36
N TYR A 116 -17.90 -5.34 -4.61
CA TYR A 116 -16.51 -5.74 -4.72
C TYR A 116 -15.88 -5.83 -3.34
N GLU A 117 -14.80 -6.60 -3.25
CA GLU A 117 -13.98 -6.71 -2.06
C GLU A 117 -12.60 -6.16 -2.37
N PHE A 118 -11.99 -5.52 -1.38
CA PHE A 118 -10.62 -5.08 -1.53
C PHE A 118 -9.67 -6.26 -1.41
N PRO A 119 -8.70 -6.39 -2.34
CA PRO A 119 -7.75 -7.48 -2.32
C PRO A 119 -6.84 -7.43 -1.10
N ARG A 120 -6.71 -6.25 -0.45
CA ARG A 120 -5.80 -6.05 0.67
C ARG A 120 -6.40 -5.09 1.70
N LYS A 121 -6.33 -5.46 2.97
CA LYS A 121 -6.51 -4.54 4.10
C LYS A 121 -5.13 -4.05 4.52
N VAL A 122 -4.89 -2.75 4.42
CA VAL A 122 -3.61 -2.14 4.78
C VAL A 122 -3.78 -1.29 6.03
N GLY A 123 -2.97 -1.57 7.03
CA GLY A 123 -2.90 -0.81 8.27
C GLY A 123 -1.53 -0.18 8.45
N PHE A 124 -1.46 1.09 8.81
CA PHE A 124 -0.22 1.76 9.19
C PHE A 124 -0.23 2.15 10.66
N CYS A 125 0.79 1.73 11.42
CA CYS A 125 0.96 2.17 12.79
C CYS A 125 1.87 3.42 12.84
N PRO A 126 1.37 4.60 13.23
CA PRO A 126 2.19 5.81 13.25
C PRO A 126 3.32 5.77 14.29
N LYS A 127 3.19 4.96 15.35
CA LYS A 127 4.17 4.85 16.45
C LYS A 127 5.44 4.10 16.05
N CYS A 128 5.31 2.83 15.64
CA CYS A 128 6.45 2.02 15.20
C CYS A 128 6.69 2.08 13.69
N LYS A 129 5.84 2.82 12.96
CA LYS A 129 5.87 2.96 11.50
C LYS A 129 5.67 1.64 10.75
N ARG A 130 5.24 0.55 11.41
CA ARG A 130 4.99 -0.74 10.75
C ARG A 130 3.77 -0.67 9.84
N ILE A 131 3.85 -1.37 8.71
CA ILE A 131 2.72 -1.57 7.79
C ILE A 131 2.28 -3.03 7.89
N PHE A 132 0.98 -3.23 8.03
CA PHE A 132 0.31 -4.52 8.12
C PHE A 132 -0.50 -4.68 6.83
N VAL A 133 -0.21 -5.71 6.06
CA VAL A 133 -0.93 -6.00 4.81
C VAL A 133 -1.55 -7.37 4.94
N GLN A 134 -2.86 -7.41 5.09
CA GLN A 134 -3.63 -8.66 5.06
C GLN A 134 -4.22 -8.86 3.67
N LYS A 135 -3.95 -10.02 3.08
CA LYS A 135 -4.60 -10.52 1.87
C LYS A 135 -5.00 -11.97 2.13
N ASP A 136 -6.28 -12.26 2.03
CA ASP A 136 -6.86 -13.56 2.40
C ASP A 136 -6.46 -13.95 3.85
N GLU A 137 -5.97 -15.17 4.05
CA GLU A 137 -5.47 -15.68 5.33
C GLU A 137 -4.00 -15.31 5.59
N VAL A 138 -3.37 -14.52 4.71
CA VAL A 138 -1.96 -14.15 4.81
C VAL A 138 -1.80 -12.72 5.32
N LEU A 139 -1.18 -12.58 6.50
CA LEU A 139 -0.73 -11.31 7.03
C LEU A 139 0.77 -11.13 6.78
N LYS A 140 1.14 -10.04 6.12
CA LYS A 140 2.54 -9.60 5.96
C LYS A 140 2.78 -8.35 6.78
N ILE A 141 3.89 -8.33 7.50
CA ILE A 141 4.33 -7.16 8.26
C ILE A 141 5.59 -6.61 7.66
N TYR A 142 5.56 -5.29 7.50
CA TYR A 142 6.60 -4.50 6.89
C TYR A 142 7.18 -3.56 7.93
N CYS A 143 8.46 -3.73 8.21
CA CYS A 143 9.21 -2.91 9.14
C CYS A 143 9.99 -1.85 8.37
N LEU A 144 10.00 -0.62 8.89
CA LEU A 144 10.76 0.47 8.26
C LEU A 144 12.25 0.11 8.33
N GLU A 145 12.84 -0.13 7.17
CA GLU A 145 14.27 -0.43 7.01
C GLU A 145 15.08 0.85 6.85
N GLU A 146 14.52 1.86 6.16
CA GLU A 146 15.26 3.07 5.81
C GLU A 146 14.34 4.27 5.52
N LEU A 147 14.79 5.46 5.91
CA LEU A 147 14.20 6.75 5.58
C LEU A 147 15.30 7.66 5.04
N ILE A 148 15.20 8.06 3.76
CA ILE A 148 16.16 8.95 3.09
C ILE A 148 15.47 10.24 2.71
N ASP A 149 16.01 11.38 3.17
CA ASP A 149 15.66 12.69 2.63
C ASP A 149 16.37 12.90 1.29
N LEU A 150 15.58 13.16 0.25
CA LEU A 150 16.04 13.41 -1.11
C LEU A 150 16.44 14.89 -1.31
N GLU A 151 16.32 15.77 -0.31
CA GLU A 151 16.83 17.15 -0.34
C GLU A 151 18.36 17.25 -0.29
N VAL A 152 19.09 16.15 -0.13
CA VAL A 152 20.55 16.18 -0.10
C VAL A 152 21.15 15.73 -1.42
N LYS A 153 21.23 16.68 -2.36
CA LYS A 153 22.45 17.05 -3.12
C LYS A 153 22.21 18.27 -4.00
#